data_AF-A0A969LLG1-F1
#
_entry.id   AF-A0A969LLG1-F1
#
_cell.length_a   1.000
_cell.length_b   1.000
_cell.length_c   1.000
_cell.angle_alpha   90.00
_cell.angle_beta   90.00
_cell.angle_gamma   90.00
#
_symmetry.space_group_name_H-M   'P 1'
#
loop_
_entity.id
_entity.type
_entity.pdbx_description
1 polymer ?
#
loop_
_entity_poly.entity_id
_entity_poly.type
_entity_poly.pdbx_seq_one_letter_code
_entity_poly.pdbx_strand_id
1 'polypeptide(L)'
;MEKTEPIKRSPQLAPLSREHHDGLLFVWKIRQGLQNNTDVLTIADFILWYDEQHLKTHFETEEKLLPPFFPAGDLLFSRCNRNMRRSAGCFRR
;
A
#
# COMPACT_ATOMS: atom_id res chain seq x y z
N MET A 1 -8.46 20.94 -25.44
CA MET A 1 -8.04 20.01 -24.36
C MET A 1 -8.91 20.32 -23.17
N GLU A 2 -9.79 19.39 -22.80
CA GLU A 2 -10.68 19.56 -21.65
C GLU A 2 -9.83 19.57 -20.37
N LYS A 3 -9.96 20.62 -19.57
CA LYS A 3 -9.19 20.79 -18.33
C LYS A 3 -9.79 19.86 -17.29
N THR A 4 -9.14 18.72 -17.06
CA THR A 4 -9.51 17.80 -15.97
C THR A 4 -9.18 18.46 -14.65
N GLU A 5 -10.20 18.98 -13.98
CA GLU A 5 -10.07 19.45 -12.60
C GLU A 5 -9.63 18.27 -11.72
N PRO A 6 -8.65 18.47 -10.81
CA PRO A 6 -8.20 17.42 -9.91
C PRO A 6 -9.38 16.84 -9.14
N ILE A 7 -9.52 15.50 -9.16
CA ILE A 7 -10.57 14.82 -8.42
C ILE A 7 -10.41 15.17 -6.93
N LYS A 8 -11.41 15.86 -6.37
CA LYS A 8 -11.42 16.21 -4.96
C LYS A 8 -11.57 14.93 -4.15
N ARG A 9 -10.55 14.61 -3.33
CA ARG A 9 -10.57 13.44 -2.46
C ARG A 9 -11.68 13.58 -1.42
N SER A 10 -12.40 12.50 -1.15
CA SER A 10 -13.37 12.53 -0.05
C SER A 10 -12.61 12.69 1.28
N PRO A 11 -13.12 13.48 2.23
CA PRO A 11 -12.51 13.61 3.55
C PRO A 11 -12.34 12.26 4.28
N GLN A 12 -13.27 11.33 4.03
CA GLN A 12 -13.29 10.00 4.64
C GLN A 12 -12.19 9.09 4.09
N LEU A 13 -11.78 9.27 2.84
CA LEU A 13 -10.66 8.52 2.23
C LEU A 13 -9.30 9.17 2.49
N ALA A 14 -9.26 10.40 2.98
CA ALA A 14 -8.02 11.12 3.23
C ALA A 14 -7.05 10.40 4.19
N PRO A 15 -7.51 9.74 5.28
CA PRO A 15 -6.63 8.94 6.15
C PRO A 15 -5.99 7.77 5.39
N LEU A 16 -6.82 6.97 4.71
CA LEU A 16 -6.38 5.81 3.95
C LEU A 16 -5.40 6.20 2.82
N SER A 17 -5.68 7.31 2.15
CA SER A 17 -4.80 7.85 1.11
C SER A 17 -3.48 8.41 1.65
N ARG A 18 -3.41 8.79 2.93
CA ARG A 18 -2.18 9.28 3.57
C ARG A 18 -1.24 8.13 3.85
N GLU A 19 -1.76 6.98 4.27
CA GLU A 19 -0.96 5.77 4.54
C GLU A 19 -0.23 5.26 3.28
N HIS A 20 -0.75 5.53 2.07
CA HIS A 20 -0.01 5.27 0.83
C HIS A 20 1.29 6.09 0.72
N HIS A 21 1.32 7.32 1.24
CA HIS A 21 2.54 8.11 1.27
C HIS A 21 3.62 7.44 2.13
N ASP A 22 3.23 6.89 3.28
CA ASP A 22 4.13 6.16 4.16
C ASP A 22 4.66 4.89 3.47
N GLY A 23 3.80 4.18 2.73
CA GLY A 23 4.20 3.04 1.89
C GLY A 23 5.22 3.42 0.79
N LEU A 24 5.08 4.59 0.16
CA LEU A 24 6.07 5.10 -0.79
C LEU A 24 7.39 5.44 -0.11
N LEU A 25 7.35 6.07 1.07
CA LEU A 25 8.53 6.40 1.86
C LEU A 25 9.25 5.13 2.33
N PHE A 26 8.50 4.08 2.68
CA PHE A 26 9.03 2.77 3.02
C PHE A 26 9.86 2.17 1.89
N VAL A 27 9.31 2.11 0.67
CA VAL A 27 10.05 1.63 -0.52
C VAL A 27 11.28 2.50 -0.79
N TRP A 28 11.16 3.82 -0.62
CA TRP A 28 12.29 4.73 -0.74
C TRP A 28 13.40 4.42 0.30
N LYS A 29 13.05 4.17 1.56
CA LYS A 29 14.00 3.80 2.62
C LYS A 29 14.75 2.50 2.31
N ILE A 30 14.07 1.49 1.77
CA ILE A 30 14.72 0.25 1.31
C ILE A 30 15.77 0.58 0.24
N ARG A 31 15.40 1.39 -0.75
CA ARG A 31 16.31 1.79 -1.84
C ARG A 31 17.52 2.58 -1.31
N GLN A 32 17.32 3.46 -0.33
CA GLN A 32 18.40 4.18 0.33
C GLN A 32 19.32 3.23 1.11
N GLY A 33 18.76 2.28 1.87
CA GLY A 33 19.54 1.27 2.59
C GLY A 33 20.44 0.47 1.64
N LEU A 34 19.91 0.04 0.50
CA LEU A 34 20.67 -0.65 -0.53
C LEU A 34 21.79 0.24 -1.12
N GLN A 35 21.51 1.51 -1.42
CA GLN A 35 22.51 2.45 -1.94
C GLN A 35 23.64 2.72 -0.93
N ASN A 36 23.32 2.69 0.36
CA ASN A 36 24.27 2.93 1.44
C ASN A 36 25.04 1.67 1.86
N ASN A 37 24.88 0.54 1.15
CA ASN A 37 25.42 -0.77 1.54
C ASN A 37 25.05 -1.15 2.98
N THR A 38 23.83 -0.81 3.40
CA THR A 38 23.29 -1.26 4.69
C THR A 38 23.20 -2.78 4.69
N ASP A 39 23.50 -3.38 5.84
CA ASP A 39 23.44 -4.82 6.01
C ASP A 39 22.06 -5.39 5.60
N VAL A 40 22.10 -6.50 4.87
CA VAL A 40 20.89 -7.09 4.27
C VAL A 40 19.92 -7.58 5.33
N LEU A 41 20.40 -8.08 6.47
CA LEU A 41 19.54 -8.53 7.57
C LEU A 41 18.83 -7.33 8.19
N THR A 42 19.52 -6.21 8.35
CA THR A 42 18.91 -4.96 8.84
C THR A 42 17.78 -4.48 7.93
N ILE A 43 17.97 -4.53 6.60
CA ILE A 43 16.92 -4.17 5.64
C ILE A 43 15.76 -5.18 5.72
N ALA A 44 16.04 -6.47 5.84
CA ALA A 44 15.03 -7.51 5.94
C ALA A 44 14.17 -7.35 7.21
N ASP A 45 14.79 -7.08 8.36
CA ASP A 45 14.10 -6.84 9.62
C ASP A 45 13.21 -5.60 9.55
N PHE A 46 13.69 -4.52 8.90
CA PHE A 46 12.88 -3.33 8.64
C PHE A 46 11.66 -3.62 7.76
N ILE A 47 11.84 -4.44 6.72
CA ILE A 47 10.76 -4.86 5.82
C ILE A 47 9.71 -5.67 6.56
N LEU A 48 10.13 -6.67 7.34
CA LEU A 48 9.22 -7.53 8.12
C LEU A 48 8.44 -6.72 9.16
N TRP A 49 9.12 -5.84 9.89
CA TRP A 49 8.48 -4.95 10.84
C TRP A 49 7.44 -4.06 10.17
N TYR A 50 7.76 -3.45 9.02
CA TYR A 50 6.83 -2.56 8.34
C TYR A 50 5.60 -3.30 7.79
N ASP A 51 5.78 -4.54 7.31
CA ASP A 51 4.67 -5.37 6.86
C ASP A 51 3.69 -5.66 8.01
N GLU A 52 4.21 -6.10 9.15
CA GLU A 52 3.42 -6.46 10.33
C GLU A 52 2.70 -5.27 10.96
N GLN A 53 3.35 -4.11 11.03
CA GLN A 53 2.80 -2.93 11.73
C GLN A 53 1.94 -2.04 10.84
N HIS A 54 2.16 -2.04 9.52
CA HIS A 54 1.54 -1.06 8.62
C HIS A 54 0.83 -1.71 7.43
N LEU A 55 1.54 -2.45 6.57
CA LEU A 55 0.95 -2.92 5.30
C LEU A 55 -0.23 -3.85 5.51
N LYS A 56 -0.11 -4.79 6.45
CA LYS A 56 -1.17 -5.76 6.71
C LYS A 56 -2.46 -5.08 7.17
N THR A 57 -2.37 -4.19 8.16
CA THR A 57 -3.52 -3.45 8.68
C THR A 57 -4.12 -2.52 7.63
N HIS A 58 -3.29 -1.88 6.81
CA HIS A 58 -3.73 -1.04 5.71
C HIS A 58 -4.56 -1.83 4.69
N PHE A 59 -4.05 -2.95 4.17
CA PHE A 59 -4.77 -3.78 3.21
C PHE A 59 -6.04 -4.40 3.79
N GLU A 60 -6.02 -4.85 5.04
CA GLU A 60 -7.23 -5.36 5.70
C GLU A 60 -8.31 -4.27 5.82
N THR A 61 -7.91 -3.03 6.04
CA THR A 61 -8.84 -1.89 6.11
C THR A 61 -9.44 -1.60 4.74
N GLU A 62 -8.63 -1.60 3.69
CA GLU A 62 -9.10 -1.45 2.30
C GLU A 62 -10.07 -2.56 1.91
N GLU A 63 -9.74 -3.83 2.17
CA GLU A 63 -10.60 -4.98 1.85
C GLU A 63 -11.93 -4.96 2.63
N LYS A 64 -11.95 -4.42 3.86
CA LYS A 64 -13.18 -4.35 4.68
C LYS A 64 -14.09 -3.17 4.33
N LEU A 65 -13.51 -2.00 4.06
CA LEU A 65 -14.29 -0.75 3.97
C LEU A 65 -14.65 -0.34 2.55
N LEU A 66 -13.83 -0.69 1.56
CA LEU A 66 -14.02 -0.23 0.19
C LEU A 66 -15.05 -1.00 -0.66
N PRO A 67 -15.30 -2.32 -0.49
CA PRO A 67 -16.19 -3.07 -1.40
C PRO A 67 -17.57 -2.45 -1.65
N PRO A 68 -18.28 -1.87 -0.66
CA PRO A 68 -19.61 -1.28 -0.87
C PRO A 68 -19.65 -0.11 -1.86
N PHE A 69 -18.49 0.50 -2.17
CA PHE A 69 -18.39 1.67 -3.05
C PHE A 69 -18.04 1.31 -4.51
N PHE A 70 -17.81 0.03 -4.81
CA PHE A 70 -17.49 -0.43 -6.17
C PHE A 70 -18.65 -1.24 -6.77
N PRO A 71 -18.89 -1.14 -8.08
CA PRO A 71 -19.87 -1.99 -8.74
C PRO A 71 -19.44 -3.46 -8.67
N ALA A 72 -20.43 -4.36 -8.66
CA ALA A 72 -20.16 -5.79 -8.68
C ALA A 72 -19.35 -6.15 -9.94
N GLY A 73 -18.24 -6.88 -9.77
CA GLY A 73 -17.37 -7.29 -10.87
C GLY A 73 -16.40 -6.21 -11.36
N ASP A 74 -16.19 -5.13 -10.61
CA ASP A 74 -15.18 -4.11 -10.97
C ASP A 74 -13.79 -4.74 -11.14
N LEU A 75 -13.23 -4.58 -12.36
CA LEU A 75 -11.96 -5.18 -12.75
C LEU A 75 -10.77 -4.53 -12.04
N LEU A 76 -10.83 -3.23 -11.76
CA LEU A 76 -9.76 -2.50 -11.11
C LEU A 76 -9.71 -2.87 -9.63
N PHE A 77 -10.86 -2.93 -8.96
CA PHE A 77 -10.95 -3.39 -7.59
C PHE A 77 -10.44 -4.82 -7.44
N SER A 78 -10.88 -5.71 -8.34
CA SER A 78 -10.43 -7.11 -8.37
C SER A 78 -8.91 -7.24 -8.57
N ARG A 79 -8.33 -6.41 -9.45
CA ARG A 79 -6.88 -6.37 -9.67
C ARG A 79 -6.14 -5.81 -8.46
N CYS A 80 -6.68 -4.78 -7.82
CA CYS A 80 -6.10 -4.16 -6.63
C CYS A 80 -5.97 -5.18 -5.50
N ASN A 81 -7.07 -5.86 -5.15
CA ASN A 81 -7.08 -6.91 -4.13
C ASN A 81 -6.12 -8.05 -4.46
N ARG A 82 -6.05 -8.46 -5.74
CA ARG A 82 -5.07 -9.48 -6.16
C ARG A 82 -3.64 -9.02 -5.89
N ASN A 83 -3.31 -7.77 -6.18
CA ASN A 83 -1.97 -7.23 -5.93
C ASN A 83 -1.66 -7.15 -4.42
N MET A 84 -2.60 -6.65 -3.61
CA MET A 84 -2.45 -6.61 -2.15
C MET A 84 -2.15 -8.00 -1.58
N ARG A 85 -2.90 -9.02 -2.01
CA ARG A 85 -2.68 -10.42 -1.58
C ARG A 85 -1.34 -10.99 -2.01
N ARG A 86 -0.82 -10.59 -3.18
CA ARG A 86 0.52 -10.98 -3.63
C ARG A 86 1.59 -10.32 -2.77
N SER A 87 1.45 -9.02 -2.49
CA SER A 87 2.35 -8.30 -1.58
C SER A 87 2.35 -8.92 -0.19
N ALA A 88 1.18 -9.19 0.39
CA ALA A 88 1.03 -9.87 1.68
C ALA A 88 1.45 -11.36 1.65
N GLY A 89 1.63 -11.95 0.47
CA GLY A 89 2.11 -13.31 0.28
C GLY A 89 3.63 -13.41 0.22
N CYS A 90 4.31 -12.36 -0.27
CA CYS A 90 5.78 -12.30 -0.35
C CYS A 90 6.48 -12.30 1.01
N PHE A 91 5.76 -11.97 2.09
CA PHE A 91 6.29 -11.92 3.46
C PHE A 91 5.87 -13.11 4.32
N ARG A 92 5.13 -14.08 3.76
CA ARG A 92 4.85 -15.35 4.44
C ARG A 92 6.08 -16.24 4.27
N ARG A 93 6.78 -16.50 5.38
CA ARG A 93 7.79 -17.55 5.47
C ARG A 93 7.21 -18.91 5.13
#